data_AF-A0A1Z9NNS7-F1
#
_entry.id   AF-A0A1Z9NNS7-F1
#
_cell.length_a   1.000
_cell.length_b   1.000
_cell.length_c   1.000
_cell.angle_alpha   90.00
_cell.angle_beta   90.00
_cell.angle_gamma   90.00
#
_symmetry.space_group_name_H-M   'P 1'
#
loop_
_entity.id
_entity.type
_entity.pdbx_description
1 polymer ?
#
loop_
_entity_poly.entity_id
_entity_poly.type
_entity_poly.pdbx_seq_one_letter_code
_entity_poly.pdbx_strand_id
1 'polypeptide(L)'
;MPNFSEFKAVKSGALATGLFDISMREINNNFAFVFNGQIECLKDGKYSFTISSDDGSQLFINGKMIVDNDGVHGIKAKAGSVELKKGKHDIEVKYFELAGGEALSVSWTGPGFKNKPLSKTAPKAGQVVEGMLIEPLKGEATIYRNFIDGAGPRAIGVGYHEGVNLAFDANNMRLAMIWHGDFIDGARHWIARGQGFQPPAGNDVIRLPEGLAIAELMTKDSAWPESEYRTKELEFDGYVLDKLQRPTFKYSRDEISITDKPVPVGSSFEEKPGVIRRTLKFVGKGNSTNLYLRLAQGNFKKDKDTFSNSELSLSVEGGEVFAEKGELRVPIEFNQGKSELKITYSWAE
;
A
#
# COMPACT_ATOMS: atom_id res chain seq x y z
N MET A 1 23.57 -1.62 -9.45
CA MET A 1 23.50 -1.13 -10.84
C MET A 1 24.72 -0.27 -11.05
N PRO A 2 25.53 -0.47 -12.10
CA PRO A 2 26.64 0.43 -12.39
C PRO A 2 26.13 1.84 -12.69
N ASN A 3 26.94 2.85 -12.34
CA ASN A 3 26.66 4.22 -12.76
C ASN A 3 26.99 4.40 -14.25
N PHE A 4 25.99 4.24 -15.12
CA PHE A 4 26.19 4.28 -16.57
C PHE A 4 26.78 5.60 -17.10
N SER A 5 26.66 6.71 -16.36
CA SER A 5 27.31 7.98 -16.78
C SER A 5 28.83 7.92 -16.72
N GLU A 6 29.41 6.96 -15.99
CA GLU A 6 30.85 6.77 -15.87
C GLU A 6 31.43 5.88 -16.98
N PHE A 7 30.58 5.28 -17.82
CA PHE A 7 30.99 4.35 -18.87
C PHE A 7 30.78 4.94 -20.27
N LYS A 8 31.72 4.65 -21.17
CA LYS A 8 31.54 4.88 -22.60
C LYS A 8 30.95 3.63 -23.24
N ALA A 9 29.87 3.77 -24.00
CA ALA A 9 29.28 2.65 -24.73
C ALA A 9 30.29 2.06 -25.72
N VAL A 10 30.51 0.75 -25.63
CA VAL A 10 31.35 0.00 -26.58
C VAL A 10 30.66 -0.07 -27.95
N LYS A 11 29.32 -0.10 -27.95
CA LYS A 11 28.48 -0.18 -29.14
C LYS A 11 27.15 0.54 -28.92
N SER A 12 26.59 1.09 -29.98
CA SER A 12 25.26 1.70 -29.97
C SER A 12 24.59 1.48 -31.32
N GLY A 13 23.27 1.42 -31.33
CA GLY A 13 22.48 1.21 -32.55
C GLY A 13 21.01 0.99 -32.24
N ALA A 14 20.21 0.91 -33.30
CA ALA A 14 18.79 0.59 -33.19
C ALA A 14 18.55 -0.92 -33.22
N LEU A 15 17.61 -1.40 -32.39
CA LEU A 15 17.15 -2.78 -32.45
C LEU A 15 16.15 -2.93 -33.59
N ALA A 16 16.48 -3.77 -34.58
CA ALA A 16 15.68 -3.93 -35.79
C ALA A 16 14.24 -4.41 -35.53
N THR A 17 14.02 -5.14 -34.45
CA THR A 17 12.70 -5.66 -34.03
C THR A 17 11.91 -4.68 -33.16
N GLY A 18 12.57 -3.63 -32.64
CA GLY A 18 12.00 -2.78 -31.59
C GLY A 18 11.79 -3.49 -30.24
N LEU A 19 12.26 -4.73 -30.09
CA LEU A 19 12.18 -5.51 -28.84
C LEU A 19 13.54 -5.51 -28.14
N PHE A 20 13.54 -5.44 -26.81
CA PHE A 20 14.76 -5.56 -26.01
C PHE A 20 15.48 -6.89 -26.28
N ASP A 21 16.77 -6.82 -26.61
CA ASP A 21 17.56 -7.96 -27.05
C ASP A 21 19.02 -7.82 -26.59
N ILE A 22 19.45 -8.77 -25.76
CA ILE A 22 20.84 -8.85 -25.24
C ILE A 22 21.73 -9.77 -26.07
N SER A 23 21.23 -10.35 -27.18
CA SER A 23 22.02 -11.22 -28.07
C SER A 23 23.13 -10.49 -28.82
N MET A 24 23.13 -9.15 -28.81
CA MET A 24 24.18 -8.31 -29.38
C MET A 24 25.41 -8.15 -28.47
N ARG A 25 25.43 -8.77 -27.29
CA ARG A 25 26.59 -8.76 -26.39
C ARG A 25 27.79 -9.44 -27.06
N GLU A 26 28.99 -8.94 -26.78
CA GLU A 26 30.23 -9.48 -27.35
C GLU A 26 31.01 -10.33 -26.33
N ILE A 27 30.63 -10.25 -25.05
CA ILE A 27 31.18 -11.00 -23.92
C ILE A 27 30.03 -11.52 -23.05
N ASN A 28 30.29 -12.58 -22.27
CA ASN A 28 29.27 -13.23 -21.45
C ASN A 28 29.22 -12.73 -20.00
N ASN A 29 30.26 -12.04 -19.52
CA ASN A 29 30.36 -11.53 -18.16
C ASN A 29 30.79 -10.07 -18.21
N ASN A 30 30.47 -9.29 -17.17
CA ASN A 30 30.84 -7.87 -17.05
C ASN A 30 30.38 -7.02 -18.24
N PHE A 31 29.14 -7.22 -18.67
CA PHE A 31 28.52 -6.39 -19.71
C PHE A 31 27.24 -5.75 -19.20
N ALA A 32 26.80 -4.69 -19.88
CA ALA A 32 25.59 -4.00 -19.52
C ALA A 32 24.94 -3.36 -20.75
N PHE A 33 23.64 -3.13 -20.66
CA PHE A 33 22.85 -2.47 -21.69
C PHE A 33 22.04 -1.32 -21.08
N VAL A 34 21.95 -0.24 -21.84
CA VAL A 34 20.96 0.82 -21.63
C VAL A 34 20.11 0.88 -22.90
N PHE A 35 18.85 0.49 -22.77
CA PHE A 35 17.89 0.53 -23.86
C PHE A 35 16.98 1.73 -23.69
N ASN A 36 16.73 2.45 -24.78
CA ASN A 36 15.79 3.57 -24.84
C ASN A 36 14.82 3.36 -26.00
N GLY A 37 13.55 3.71 -25.80
CA GLY A 37 12.54 3.61 -26.83
C GLY A 37 11.21 4.23 -26.41
N GLN A 38 10.15 3.92 -27.16
CA GLN A 38 8.79 4.36 -26.87
C GLN A 38 7.81 3.19 -26.95
N ILE A 39 6.83 3.20 -26.06
CA ILE A 39 5.67 2.32 -26.11
C ILE A 39 4.42 3.12 -26.47
N GLU A 40 3.50 2.50 -27.20
CA GLU A 40 2.21 3.12 -27.55
C GLU A 40 1.08 2.52 -26.72
N CYS A 41 0.50 3.35 -25.86
CA CYS A 41 -0.66 3.03 -25.04
C CYS A 41 -1.93 3.32 -25.84
N LEU A 42 -2.71 2.28 -26.19
CA LEU A 42 -3.90 2.43 -27.04
C LEU A 42 -5.11 3.03 -26.30
N LYS A 43 -5.09 2.96 -24.96
CA LYS A 43 -6.13 3.43 -24.06
C LYS A 43 -5.50 4.06 -22.82
N ASP A 44 -6.22 5.00 -22.21
CA ASP A 44 -5.94 5.43 -20.85
C ASP A 44 -6.10 4.26 -19.88
N GLY A 45 -5.27 4.23 -18.83
CA GLY A 45 -5.45 3.35 -17.68
C GLY A 45 -4.14 2.82 -17.13
N LYS A 46 -4.26 1.86 -16.22
CA LYS A 46 -3.12 1.21 -15.58
C LYS A 46 -2.37 0.29 -16.52
N TYR A 47 -1.06 0.47 -16.58
CA TYR A 47 -0.13 -0.43 -17.24
C TYR A 47 0.81 -1.05 -16.21
N SER A 48 0.97 -2.36 -16.26
CA SER A 48 1.88 -3.12 -15.41
C SER A 48 3.03 -3.66 -16.24
N PHE A 49 4.27 -3.49 -15.78
CA PHE A 49 5.48 -3.96 -16.42
C PHE A 49 6.14 -5.01 -15.53
N THR A 50 6.61 -6.09 -16.14
CA THR A 50 7.36 -7.15 -15.47
C THR A 50 8.71 -7.30 -16.15
N ILE A 51 9.79 -7.19 -15.37
CA ILE A 51 11.16 -7.48 -15.81
C ILE A 51 11.65 -8.74 -15.07
N SER A 52 12.29 -9.64 -15.80
CA SER A 52 13.01 -10.78 -15.21
C SER A 52 14.43 -10.81 -15.75
N SER A 53 15.40 -10.82 -14.83
CA SER A 53 16.80 -10.73 -15.18
C SER A 53 17.72 -11.56 -14.28
N ASP A 54 18.87 -11.89 -14.83
CA ASP A 54 20.08 -12.42 -14.21
C ASP A 54 21.23 -11.69 -14.91
N ASP A 55 22.00 -10.81 -14.28
CA ASP A 55 21.84 -10.22 -12.93
C ASP A 55 20.77 -9.10 -12.89
N GLY A 56 21.13 -7.86 -12.54
CA GLY A 56 20.22 -6.80 -12.13
C GLY A 56 19.66 -5.97 -13.28
N SER A 57 18.44 -5.48 -13.11
CA SER A 57 17.76 -4.62 -14.10
C SER A 57 16.86 -3.55 -13.47
N GLN A 58 16.62 -2.46 -14.20
CA GLN A 58 15.71 -1.39 -13.82
C GLN A 58 14.90 -0.94 -15.03
N LEU A 59 13.62 -0.62 -14.84
CA LEU A 59 12.71 -0.12 -15.88
C LEU A 59 12.12 1.22 -15.47
N PHE A 60 12.17 2.17 -16.40
CA PHE A 60 11.66 3.53 -16.24
C PHE A 60 10.63 3.83 -17.33
N ILE A 61 9.59 4.56 -16.95
CA ILE A 61 8.60 5.14 -17.88
C ILE A 61 8.61 6.65 -17.69
N ASN A 62 8.78 7.41 -18.78
CA ASN A 62 8.88 8.87 -18.75
C ASN A 62 9.89 9.39 -17.69
N GLY A 63 11.02 8.70 -17.54
CA GLY A 63 12.08 9.03 -16.56
C GLY A 63 11.79 8.61 -15.11
N LYS A 64 10.57 8.16 -14.77
CA LYS A 64 10.23 7.64 -13.45
C LYS A 64 10.53 6.15 -13.37
N MET A 65 11.27 5.73 -12.35
CA MET A 65 11.53 4.31 -12.10
C MET A 65 10.22 3.59 -11.71
N ILE A 66 9.87 2.56 -12.47
CA ILE A 66 8.66 1.76 -12.27
C ILE A 66 9.01 0.40 -11.67
N VAL A 67 10.12 -0.20 -12.10
CA VAL A 67 10.57 -1.50 -11.58
C VAL A 67 12.05 -1.43 -11.24
N ASP A 68 12.38 -1.76 -9.99
CA ASP A 68 13.76 -1.84 -9.50
C ASP A 68 14.11 -3.28 -9.15
N ASN A 69 14.81 -3.98 -10.05
CA ASN A 69 15.33 -5.34 -9.86
C ASN A 69 16.87 -5.32 -9.81
N ASP A 70 17.44 -4.36 -9.09
CA ASP A 70 18.89 -4.24 -8.96
C ASP A 70 19.51 -5.29 -7.99
N GLY A 71 20.82 -5.46 -8.10
CA GLY A 71 21.65 -6.39 -7.33
C GLY A 71 22.26 -7.50 -8.18
N VAL A 72 23.25 -8.18 -7.61
CA VAL A 72 23.80 -9.43 -8.16
C VAL A 72 22.92 -10.58 -7.67
N HIS A 73 22.30 -11.30 -8.59
CA HIS A 73 21.37 -12.38 -8.29
C HIS A 73 21.12 -13.25 -9.52
N GLY A 74 20.88 -14.54 -9.30
CA GLY A 74 20.33 -15.42 -10.33
C GLY A 74 18.96 -14.92 -10.85
N ILE A 75 18.41 -15.59 -11.87
CA ILE A 75 17.14 -15.18 -12.49
C ILE A 75 16.04 -14.84 -11.46
N LYS A 76 15.66 -13.56 -11.44
CA LYS A 76 14.62 -13.01 -10.55
C LYS A 76 13.68 -12.14 -11.35
N ALA A 77 12.39 -12.17 -11.00
CA ALA A 77 11.37 -11.34 -11.63
C ALA A 77 10.81 -10.31 -10.64
N LYS A 78 10.54 -9.10 -11.14
CA LYS A 78 9.83 -8.05 -10.43
C LYS A 78 8.85 -7.34 -11.36
N ALA A 79 7.82 -6.75 -10.77
CA ALA A 79 6.82 -5.98 -11.47
C ALA A 79 6.58 -4.63 -10.80
N GLY A 80 6.04 -3.69 -11.57
CA GLY A 80 5.60 -2.37 -11.13
C GLY A 80 4.52 -1.86 -12.08
N SER A 81 3.75 -0.87 -11.64
CA SER A 81 2.63 -0.34 -12.43
C SER A 81 2.62 1.18 -12.44
N VAL A 82 1.99 1.75 -13.47
CA VAL A 82 1.83 3.20 -13.65
C VAL A 82 0.57 3.48 -14.46
N GLU A 83 -0.15 4.55 -14.11
CA GLU A 83 -1.25 5.08 -14.92
C GLU A 83 -0.68 5.84 -16.12
N LEU A 84 -1.08 5.44 -17.33
CA LEU A 84 -0.65 6.10 -18.57
C LEU A 84 -1.85 6.57 -19.36
N LYS A 85 -1.67 7.70 -20.05
CA LYS A 85 -2.65 8.22 -21.00
C LYS A 85 -2.50 7.50 -22.33
N LYS A 86 -3.55 7.52 -23.16
CA LYS A 86 -3.45 7.09 -24.54
C LYS A 86 -2.38 7.92 -25.25
N GLY A 87 -1.47 7.25 -25.94
CA GLY A 87 -0.38 7.91 -26.67
C GLY A 87 0.97 7.22 -26.46
N LYS A 88 2.03 7.92 -26.87
CA LYS A 88 3.41 7.42 -26.75
C LYS A 88 4.00 7.82 -25.41
N HIS A 89 4.67 6.86 -24.78
CA HIS A 89 5.40 7.05 -23.53
C HIS A 89 6.83 6.54 -23.71
N ASP A 90 7.79 7.27 -23.14
CA ASP A 90 9.20 6.88 -23.18
C ASP A 90 9.43 5.70 -22.24
N ILE A 91 10.20 4.73 -22.68
CA ILE A 91 10.62 3.57 -21.90
C ILE A 91 12.14 3.45 -21.91
N GLU A 92 12.72 3.25 -20.72
CA GLU A 92 14.14 2.94 -20.56
C GLU A 92 14.29 1.64 -19.76
N VAL A 93 15.18 0.77 -20.20
CA VAL A 93 15.58 -0.43 -19.46
C VAL A 93 17.08 -0.45 -19.30
N LYS A 94 17.55 -0.51 -18.05
CA LYS A 94 18.95 -0.69 -17.68
C LYS A 94 19.15 -2.12 -17.21
N TYR A 95 20.21 -2.77 -17.67
CA TYR A 95 20.53 -4.16 -17.33
C TYR A 95 22.03 -4.34 -17.24
N PHE A 96 22.50 -5.17 -16.31
CA PHE A 96 23.88 -5.62 -16.27
C PHE A 96 23.97 -7.11 -15.95
N GLU A 97 25.06 -7.71 -16.40
CA GLU A 97 25.49 -9.06 -16.07
C GLU A 97 26.89 -8.98 -15.47
N LEU A 98 27.06 -9.47 -14.24
CA LEU A 98 28.37 -9.58 -13.62
C LEU A 98 29.03 -10.89 -14.02
N ALA A 99 28.40 -12.02 -13.68
CA ALA A 99 28.93 -13.34 -13.97
C ALA A 99 27.87 -14.44 -13.83
N GLY A 100 27.96 -15.46 -14.67
CA GLY A 100 27.13 -16.66 -14.54
C GLY A 100 26.26 -16.87 -15.76
N GLY A 101 24.96 -16.98 -15.55
CA GLY A 101 23.98 -17.14 -16.61
C GLY A 101 23.25 -15.84 -16.87
N GLU A 102 23.13 -15.44 -18.12
CA GLU A 102 22.56 -14.16 -18.50
C GLU A 102 21.11 -14.30 -18.98
N ALA A 103 20.22 -13.46 -18.46
CA ALA A 103 18.84 -13.39 -18.94
C ALA A 103 18.27 -11.98 -18.81
N LEU A 104 17.48 -11.58 -19.80
CA LEU A 104 16.59 -10.44 -19.71
C LEU A 104 15.30 -10.75 -20.47
N SER A 105 14.17 -10.64 -19.77
CA SER A 105 12.84 -10.60 -20.38
C SER A 105 12.03 -9.45 -19.82
N VAL A 106 11.26 -8.80 -20.68
CA VAL A 106 10.40 -7.66 -20.36
C VAL A 106 9.04 -7.93 -20.97
N SER A 107 7.99 -7.74 -20.17
CA SER A 107 6.61 -7.87 -20.61
C SER A 107 5.75 -6.81 -19.96
N TRP A 108 4.56 -6.59 -20.52
CA TRP A 108 3.61 -5.63 -20.00
C TRP A 108 2.17 -6.07 -20.21
N THR A 109 1.31 -5.55 -19.36
CA THR A 109 -0.15 -5.72 -19.36
C THR A 109 -0.77 -4.33 -19.35
N GLY A 110 -1.86 -4.15 -20.08
CA GLY A 110 -2.59 -2.88 -20.13
C GLY A 110 -4.06 -3.10 -20.50
N PRO A 111 -4.86 -2.02 -20.63
CA PRO A 111 -6.28 -2.15 -20.92
C PRO A 111 -6.53 -2.86 -22.27
N GLY A 112 -7.03 -4.09 -22.20
CA GLY A 112 -7.36 -4.91 -23.37
C GLY A 112 -6.26 -5.87 -23.86
N PHE A 113 -5.12 -5.98 -23.17
CA PHE A 113 -4.14 -7.02 -23.44
C PHE A 113 -3.39 -7.44 -22.17
N LYS A 114 -2.95 -8.70 -22.13
CA LYS A 114 -2.20 -9.25 -20.99
C LYS A 114 -0.89 -9.84 -21.48
N ASN A 115 0.15 -9.66 -20.66
CA ASN A 115 1.45 -10.33 -20.81
C ASN A 115 2.03 -10.26 -22.24
N LYS A 116 1.97 -9.08 -22.86
CA LYS A 116 2.57 -8.86 -24.17
C LYS A 116 4.09 -8.77 -23.99
N PRO A 117 4.92 -9.48 -24.77
CA PRO A 117 6.37 -9.34 -24.67
C PRO A 117 6.86 -8.02 -25.25
N LEU A 118 7.84 -7.40 -24.59
CA LEU A 118 8.64 -6.26 -25.06
C LEU A 118 10.11 -6.65 -25.32
N SER A 119 10.49 -7.90 -25.05
CA SER A 119 11.81 -8.46 -25.33
C SER A 119 11.73 -9.61 -26.33
N LYS A 120 12.85 -9.88 -27.02
CA LYS A 120 12.97 -11.03 -27.93
C LYS A 120 12.92 -12.35 -27.17
N THR A 121 13.52 -12.40 -25.99
CA THR A 121 13.40 -13.53 -25.07
C THR A 121 12.04 -13.45 -24.37
N ALA A 122 11.21 -14.47 -24.53
CA ALA A 122 9.97 -14.58 -23.77
C ALA A 122 10.27 -14.98 -22.32
N PRO A 123 9.50 -14.49 -21.32
CA PRO A 123 9.60 -14.99 -19.95
C PRO A 123 9.32 -16.50 -19.91
N LYS A 124 10.13 -17.28 -19.18
CA LYS A 124 9.81 -18.70 -18.94
C LYS A 124 8.63 -18.80 -17.96
N ALA A 125 7.89 -19.90 -18.00
CA ALA A 125 6.83 -20.17 -17.02
C ALA A 125 7.40 -20.08 -15.59
N GLY A 126 6.77 -19.27 -14.73
CA GLY A 126 7.25 -18.96 -13.37
C GLY A 126 8.14 -17.70 -13.26
N GLN A 127 8.56 -17.09 -14.38
CA GLN A 127 9.27 -15.80 -14.41
C GLN A 127 8.34 -14.62 -14.71
N VAL A 128 7.08 -14.91 -15.04
CA VAL A 128 6.03 -13.89 -15.14
C VAL A 128 5.51 -13.64 -13.72
N VAL A 129 5.81 -12.47 -13.15
CA VAL A 129 4.97 -11.93 -12.08
C VAL A 129 3.71 -11.42 -12.77
N GLU A 130 2.71 -12.29 -12.90
CA GLU A 130 1.39 -11.84 -13.34
C GLU A 130 0.80 -11.12 -12.13
N GLY A 131 0.86 -9.79 -12.14
CA GLY A 131 0.21 -8.97 -11.13
C GLY A 131 -1.26 -9.38 -11.03
N MET A 132 -1.71 -9.64 -9.81
CA MET A 132 -3.07 -10.06 -9.53
C MET A 132 -3.70 -8.96 -8.70
N LEU A 133 -4.01 -7.86 -9.39
CA LEU A 133 -4.74 -6.76 -8.78
C LEU A 133 -6.08 -7.29 -8.27
N ILE A 134 -6.26 -7.22 -6.96
CA ILE A 134 -7.50 -7.55 -6.31
C ILE A 134 -8.35 -6.29 -6.31
N GLU A 135 -9.45 -6.31 -7.06
CA GLU A 135 -10.36 -5.18 -7.18
C GLU A 135 -11.60 -5.38 -6.29
N PRO A 136 -12.03 -4.36 -5.53
CA PRO A 136 -13.32 -4.39 -4.84
C PRO A 136 -14.50 -4.44 -5.81
N LEU A 137 -15.39 -5.41 -5.60
CA LEU A 137 -16.64 -5.50 -6.35
C LEU A 137 -17.54 -4.31 -6.03
N LYS A 138 -18.37 -3.90 -7.00
CA LYS A 138 -19.23 -2.71 -6.86
C LYS A 138 -20.10 -2.76 -5.60
N GLY A 139 -19.86 -1.82 -4.69
CA GLY A 139 -20.60 -1.66 -3.43
C GLY A 139 -20.17 -2.60 -2.29
N GLU A 140 -19.32 -3.58 -2.57
CA GLU A 140 -18.78 -4.53 -1.60
C GLU A 140 -17.36 -4.14 -1.18
N ALA A 141 -16.94 -4.64 -0.02
CA ALA A 141 -15.55 -4.59 0.41
C ALA A 141 -14.83 -5.90 0.05
N THR A 142 -13.56 -5.80 -0.36
CA THR A 142 -12.71 -6.98 -0.56
C THR A 142 -11.67 -7.05 0.56
N ILE A 143 -11.48 -8.25 1.10
CA ILE A 143 -10.56 -8.50 2.21
C ILE A 143 -9.26 -9.14 1.71
N TYR A 144 -8.14 -8.60 2.15
CA TYR A 144 -6.82 -9.19 1.93
C TYR A 144 -6.11 -9.41 3.28
N ARG A 145 -5.95 -10.68 3.66
CA ARG A 145 -5.29 -11.07 4.91
C ARG A 145 -3.92 -11.64 4.64
N ASN A 146 -2.89 -10.80 4.75
CA ASN A 146 -1.52 -11.21 4.56
C ASN A 146 -0.52 -10.22 5.18
N PHE A 147 0.78 -10.42 4.92
CA PHE A 147 1.82 -9.45 5.26
C PHE A 147 1.64 -8.17 4.42
N ILE A 148 1.29 -7.06 5.07
CA ILE A 148 1.13 -5.75 4.42
C ILE A 148 2.19 -4.79 4.96
N ASP A 149 2.87 -4.10 4.04
CA ASP A 149 3.94 -3.16 4.41
C ASP A 149 3.41 -2.03 5.31
N GLY A 150 4.00 -1.87 6.50
CA GLY A 150 3.59 -0.93 7.56
C GLY A 150 2.34 -1.28 8.36
N ALA A 151 1.64 -2.37 8.04
CA ALA A 151 0.57 -2.91 8.89
C ALA A 151 0.95 -4.27 9.52
N GLY A 152 2.06 -4.87 9.08
CA GLY A 152 2.66 -6.03 9.72
C GLY A 152 2.09 -7.38 9.26
N PRO A 153 2.49 -8.48 9.92
CA PRO A 153 2.19 -9.85 9.50
C PRO A 153 0.78 -10.33 9.88
N ARG A 154 0.06 -9.57 10.72
CA ARG A 154 -1.35 -9.82 11.06
C ARG A 154 -2.28 -8.76 10.47
N ALA A 155 -1.86 -8.15 9.38
CA ALA A 155 -2.63 -7.11 8.73
C ALA A 155 -3.90 -7.66 8.05
N ILE A 156 -4.92 -6.82 8.04
CA ILE A 156 -6.18 -7.05 7.34
C ILE A 156 -6.41 -5.83 6.44
N GLY A 157 -6.10 -5.98 5.16
CA GLY A 157 -6.44 -5.01 4.13
C GLY A 157 -7.94 -5.08 3.83
N VAL A 158 -8.55 -3.92 3.67
CA VAL A 158 -9.95 -3.77 3.26
C VAL A 158 -10.00 -2.77 2.12
N GLY A 159 -10.38 -3.24 0.94
CA GLY A 159 -10.56 -2.39 -0.23
C GLY A 159 -12.02 -2.11 -0.47
N TYR A 160 -12.36 -0.86 -0.81
CA TYR A 160 -13.72 -0.45 -1.12
C TYR A 160 -13.83 0.04 -2.56
N HIS A 161 -14.97 -0.26 -3.19
CA HIS A 161 -15.22 0.16 -4.58
C HIS A 161 -15.25 1.68 -4.75
N GLU A 162 -15.55 2.41 -3.68
CA GLU A 162 -15.54 3.86 -3.61
C GLU A 162 -14.13 4.49 -3.73
N GLY A 163 -13.10 3.70 -4.09
CA GLY A 163 -11.75 4.18 -4.40
C GLY A 163 -10.94 4.55 -3.17
N VAL A 164 -11.33 4.06 -2.01
CA VAL A 164 -10.63 4.25 -0.74
C VAL A 164 -10.40 2.90 -0.08
N ASN A 165 -9.25 2.75 0.58
CA ASN A 165 -8.82 1.49 1.15
C ASN A 165 -8.20 1.71 2.53
N LEU A 166 -8.07 0.64 3.30
CA LEU A 166 -7.38 0.67 4.58
C LEU A 166 -6.65 -0.64 4.89
N ALA A 167 -5.72 -0.57 5.84
CA ALA A 167 -5.15 -1.74 6.49
C ALA A 167 -5.30 -1.62 8.01
N PHE A 168 -5.86 -2.67 8.61
CA PHE A 168 -5.97 -2.82 10.06
C PHE A 168 -4.85 -3.75 10.57
N ASP A 169 -4.13 -3.33 11.60
CA ASP A 169 -3.09 -4.11 12.26
C ASP A 169 -3.69 -4.82 13.49
N ALA A 170 -3.92 -6.13 13.37
CA ALA A 170 -4.47 -6.96 14.44
C ALA A 170 -3.44 -7.40 15.50
N ASN A 171 -2.17 -6.97 15.42
CA ASN A 171 -1.25 -7.10 16.55
C ASN A 171 -1.46 -5.98 17.57
N ASN A 172 -1.92 -4.79 17.15
CA ASN A 172 -2.02 -3.59 17.99
C ASN A 172 -3.41 -2.93 17.97
N MET A 173 -4.38 -3.55 17.29
CA MET A 173 -5.79 -3.14 17.23
C MET A 173 -5.94 -1.69 16.73
N ARG A 174 -5.17 -1.37 15.70
CA ARG A 174 -5.06 -0.03 15.13
C ARG A 174 -5.42 -0.01 13.64
N LEU A 175 -5.99 1.12 13.20
CA LEU A 175 -5.97 1.49 11.79
C LEU A 175 -4.54 1.89 11.45
N ALA A 176 -3.86 1.10 10.61
CA ALA A 176 -2.44 1.31 10.32
C ALA A 176 -2.22 2.33 9.20
N MET A 177 -3.08 2.30 8.18
CA MET A 177 -3.04 3.24 7.05
C MET A 177 -4.34 3.26 6.28
N ILE A 178 -4.50 4.32 5.49
CA ILE A 178 -5.54 4.50 4.46
C ILE A 178 -4.88 4.98 3.16
N TRP A 179 -5.48 4.66 2.00
CA TRP A 179 -4.97 5.08 0.69
C TRP A 179 -6.08 5.11 -0.37
N HIS A 180 -5.81 5.72 -1.52
CA HIS A 180 -6.75 5.85 -2.63
C HIS A 180 -6.43 4.96 -3.82
N GLY A 181 -7.47 4.74 -4.63
CA GLY A 181 -7.38 4.02 -5.90
C GLY A 181 -7.26 2.52 -5.68
N ASP A 182 -6.27 1.92 -6.35
CA ASP A 182 -6.09 0.48 -6.35
C ASP A 182 -5.89 -0.11 -4.96
N PHE A 183 -6.60 -1.19 -4.69
CA PHE A 183 -6.54 -1.84 -3.39
C PHE A 183 -5.18 -2.53 -3.17
N ILE A 184 -4.97 -3.72 -3.73
CA ILE A 184 -3.73 -4.46 -3.49
C ILE A 184 -3.43 -5.47 -4.61
N ASP A 185 -2.15 -5.68 -4.90
CA ASP A 185 -1.70 -6.78 -5.77
C ASP A 185 -1.47 -8.03 -4.92
N GLY A 186 -2.33 -9.03 -5.12
CA GLY A 186 -2.26 -10.29 -4.37
C GLY A 186 -1.26 -11.31 -4.92
N ALA A 187 -0.61 -11.05 -6.06
CA ALA A 187 0.21 -12.04 -6.76
C ALA A 187 1.30 -12.64 -5.86
N ARG A 188 1.93 -11.82 -5.02
CA ARG A 188 3.00 -12.23 -4.11
C ARG A 188 2.59 -13.35 -3.16
N HIS A 189 1.34 -13.35 -2.70
CA HIS A 189 0.85 -14.30 -1.72
C HIS A 189 -0.29 -15.17 -2.27
N TRP A 190 -0.38 -15.29 -3.59
CA TRP A 190 -1.37 -16.13 -4.24
C TRP A 190 -1.02 -17.62 -4.14
N ILE A 191 0.28 -17.94 -4.27
CA ILE A 191 0.81 -19.29 -4.10
C ILE A 191 1.45 -19.39 -2.71
N ALA A 192 0.78 -20.12 -1.82
CA ALA A 192 1.14 -20.20 -0.40
C ALA A 192 1.18 -18.83 0.29
N ARG A 193 1.88 -18.69 1.41
CA ARG A 193 1.99 -17.39 2.11
C ARG A 193 2.95 -16.40 1.45
N GLY A 194 3.74 -16.81 0.45
CA GLY A 194 4.81 -16.00 -0.15
C GLY A 194 5.85 -15.49 0.88
N GLN A 195 6.77 -14.63 0.43
CA GLN A 195 7.77 -13.97 1.27
C GLN A 195 7.70 -12.45 1.08
N GLY A 196 7.86 -11.70 2.18
CA GLY A 196 7.87 -10.23 2.18
C GLY A 196 6.52 -9.57 2.47
N PHE A 197 6.49 -8.24 2.42
CA PHE A 197 5.33 -7.42 2.78
C PHE A 197 4.77 -6.68 1.57
N GLN A 198 3.51 -6.94 1.22
CA GLN A 198 2.89 -6.33 0.05
C GLN A 198 2.51 -4.86 0.36
N PRO A 199 3.06 -3.87 -0.36
CA PRO A 199 2.63 -2.48 -0.20
C PRO A 199 1.24 -2.25 -0.83
N PRO A 200 0.57 -1.14 -0.45
CA PRO A 200 -0.61 -0.64 -1.17
C PRO A 200 -0.35 -0.57 -2.68
N ALA A 201 -1.36 -0.92 -3.49
CA ALA A 201 -1.25 -0.79 -4.95
C ALA A 201 -1.61 0.61 -5.45
N GLY A 202 -2.34 1.39 -4.65
CA GLY A 202 -2.82 2.72 -4.95
C GLY A 202 -1.88 3.84 -4.48
N ASN A 203 -2.42 5.06 -4.41
CA ASN A 203 -1.67 6.29 -4.16
C ASN A 203 -2.11 6.96 -2.86
N ASP A 204 -1.46 8.08 -2.51
CA ASP A 204 -1.82 8.95 -1.37
C ASP A 204 -1.92 8.17 -0.05
N VAL A 205 -0.92 7.33 0.21
CA VAL A 205 -0.89 6.48 1.41
C VAL A 205 -0.65 7.34 2.64
N ILE A 206 -1.65 7.46 3.52
CA ILE A 206 -1.50 8.07 4.85
C ILE A 206 -1.25 6.95 5.86
N ARG A 207 -0.10 7.02 6.54
CA ARG A 207 0.26 6.10 7.63
C ARG A 207 -0.13 6.70 8.97
N LEU A 208 -0.85 5.92 9.77
CA LEU A 208 -1.25 6.30 11.12
C LEU A 208 -0.24 5.76 12.15
N PRO A 209 -0.21 6.34 13.37
CA PRO A 209 0.84 6.05 14.34
C PRO A 209 0.96 4.56 14.68
N GLU A 210 2.18 4.10 14.88
CA GLU A 210 2.46 2.74 15.34
C GLU A 210 2.18 2.58 16.84
N GLY A 211 2.03 1.32 17.25
CA GLY A 211 1.77 0.93 18.64
C GLY A 211 0.29 0.93 19.01
N LEU A 212 0.04 1.00 20.32
CA LEU A 212 -1.31 0.95 20.90
C LEU A 212 -2.20 2.07 20.36
N ALA A 213 -3.38 1.71 19.82
CA ALA A 213 -4.40 2.69 19.47
C ALA A 213 -5.16 3.23 20.69
N ILE A 214 -5.32 2.41 21.73
CA ILE A 214 -6.08 2.73 22.94
C ILE A 214 -5.17 2.48 24.14
N ALA A 215 -5.10 3.45 25.04
CA ALA A 215 -4.28 3.38 26.24
C ALA A 215 -4.99 4.02 27.44
N GLU A 216 -4.78 3.46 28.62
CA GLU A 216 -5.09 4.13 29.88
C GLU A 216 -3.91 5.04 30.26
N LEU A 217 -4.19 6.30 30.56
CA LEU A 217 -3.18 7.28 30.91
C LEU A 217 -3.37 7.77 32.35
N MET A 218 -2.28 8.08 33.05
CA MET A 218 -2.36 8.67 34.39
C MET A 218 -3.06 10.04 34.35
N THR A 219 -2.71 10.85 33.34
CA THR A 219 -3.31 12.16 33.04
C THR A 219 -3.40 12.34 31.53
N LYS A 220 -4.24 13.25 31.04
CA LYS A 220 -4.34 13.57 29.60
C LYS A 220 -3.01 13.98 28.95
N ASP A 221 -2.11 14.57 29.75
CA ASP A 221 -0.80 15.08 29.32
C ASP A 221 0.34 14.04 29.46
N SER A 222 0.01 12.82 29.91
CA SER A 222 0.98 11.72 30.02
C SER A 222 1.56 11.35 28.65
N ALA A 223 2.80 10.86 28.63
CA ALA A 223 3.38 10.31 27.40
C ALA A 223 2.54 9.12 26.90
N TRP A 224 2.44 8.94 25.58
CA TRP A 224 1.81 7.75 25.03
C TRP A 224 2.68 6.53 25.33
N PRO A 225 2.11 5.36 25.66
CA PRO A 225 2.90 4.14 25.85
C PRO A 225 3.77 3.82 24.64
N GLU A 226 4.94 3.24 24.90
CA GLU A 226 5.85 2.83 23.84
C GLU A 226 5.22 1.76 22.94
N SER A 227 5.62 1.74 21.67
CA SER A 227 5.10 0.77 20.71
C SER A 227 5.69 -0.62 20.99
N GLU A 228 4.81 -1.59 21.20
CA GLU A 228 5.18 -3.01 21.22
C GLU A 228 4.92 -3.66 19.85
N TYR A 229 5.64 -4.75 19.56
CA TYR A 229 5.39 -5.53 18.34
C TYR A 229 3.98 -6.13 18.30
N ARG A 230 3.48 -6.56 19.46
CA ARG A 230 2.11 -7.02 19.68
C ARG A 230 1.70 -6.66 21.09
N THR A 231 0.62 -5.91 21.22
CA THR A 231 0.11 -5.51 22.52
C THR A 231 -0.35 -6.71 23.36
N LYS A 232 -0.15 -6.59 24.67
CA LYS A 232 -0.73 -7.48 25.69
C LYS A 232 -2.01 -6.91 26.32
N GLU A 233 -2.35 -5.66 26.04
CA GLU A 233 -3.46 -4.96 26.69
C GLU A 233 -4.79 -5.06 25.92
N LEU A 234 -4.72 -5.42 24.64
CA LEU A 234 -5.89 -5.63 23.79
C LEU A 234 -5.87 -7.05 23.25
N GLU A 235 -7.02 -7.71 23.31
CA GLU A 235 -7.22 -9.04 22.74
C GLU A 235 -8.04 -8.94 21.45
N PHE A 236 -7.55 -9.52 20.36
CA PHE A 236 -8.27 -9.51 19.08
C PHE A 236 -9.27 -10.66 19.00
N ASP A 237 -10.55 -10.33 18.99
CA ASP A 237 -11.67 -11.28 18.99
C ASP A 237 -12.13 -11.65 17.56
N GLY A 238 -11.44 -11.15 16.54
CA GLY A 238 -11.74 -11.38 15.13
C GLY A 238 -12.55 -10.25 14.48
N TYR A 239 -13.28 -10.57 13.42
CA TYR A 239 -14.18 -9.64 12.76
C TYR A 239 -15.35 -10.38 12.12
N VAL A 240 -16.44 -9.65 11.89
CA VAL A 240 -17.61 -10.14 11.15
C VAL A 240 -17.83 -9.26 9.92
N LEU A 241 -18.33 -9.86 8.84
CA LEU A 241 -18.64 -9.15 7.60
C LEU A 241 -20.14 -8.90 7.52
N ASP A 242 -20.54 -7.69 7.09
CA ASP A 242 -21.93 -7.42 6.76
C ASP A 242 -22.29 -7.90 5.33
N LYS A 243 -23.53 -7.62 4.88
CA LYS A 243 -24.01 -8.07 3.56
C LYS A 243 -23.21 -7.49 2.39
N LEU A 244 -22.48 -6.40 2.60
CA LEU A 244 -21.60 -5.77 1.63
C LEU A 244 -20.13 -6.14 1.86
N GLN A 245 -19.89 -7.25 2.59
CA GLN A 245 -18.56 -7.73 2.96
C GLN A 245 -17.74 -6.73 3.80
N ARG A 246 -18.36 -5.68 4.39
CA ARG A 246 -17.65 -4.66 5.17
C ARG A 246 -17.37 -5.20 6.57
N PRO A 247 -16.12 -5.11 7.07
CA PRO A 247 -15.78 -5.68 8.36
C PRO A 247 -16.23 -4.82 9.53
N THR A 248 -16.65 -5.48 10.59
CA THR A 248 -16.62 -4.94 11.95
C THR A 248 -15.58 -5.71 12.74
N PHE A 249 -14.45 -5.06 13.04
CA PHE A 249 -13.41 -5.62 13.88
C PHE A 249 -13.88 -5.66 15.33
N LYS A 250 -13.52 -6.73 16.04
CA LYS A 250 -13.88 -6.97 17.43
C LYS A 250 -12.61 -7.22 18.22
N TYR A 251 -12.50 -6.54 19.34
CA TYR A 251 -11.41 -6.72 20.29
C TYR A 251 -11.86 -6.29 21.67
N SER A 252 -11.12 -6.68 22.69
CA SER A 252 -11.47 -6.43 24.08
C SER A 252 -10.27 -5.91 24.87
N ARG A 253 -10.58 -5.14 25.92
CA ARG A 253 -9.66 -4.73 26.97
C ARG A 253 -10.35 -5.01 28.30
N ASP A 254 -9.84 -5.95 29.08
CA ASP A 254 -10.45 -6.37 30.34
C ASP A 254 -11.96 -6.68 30.14
N GLU A 255 -12.85 -6.00 30.86
CA GLU A 255 -14.32 -6.14 30.74
C GLU A 255 -14.97 -5.25 29.68
N ILE A 256 -14.16 -4.55 28.87
CA ILE A 256 -14.63 -3.64 27.81
C ILE A 256 -14.55 -4.34 26.46
N SER A 257 -15.71 -4.61 25.87
CA SER A 257 -15.82 -5.04 24.48
C SER A 257 -15.80 -3.84 23.54
N ILE A 258 -15.04 -3.95 22.45
CA ILE A 258 -14.83 -2.89 21.48
C ILE A 258 -15.20 -3.41 20.09
N THR A 259 -16.05 -2.68 19.39
CA THR A 259 -16.32 -2.90 17.96
C THR A 259 -15.84 -1.70 17.16
N ASP A 260 -15.10 -1.97 16.09
CA ASP A 260 -14.55 -0.97 15.18
C ASP A 260 -15.04 -1.23 13.76
N LYS A 261 -15.93 -0.36 13.28
CA LYS A 261 -16.55 -0.47 11.97
C LYS A 261 -16.08 0.67 11.06
N PRO A 262 -15.11 0.44 10.17
CA PRO A 262 -14.84 1.34 9.06
C PRO A 262 -15.87 1.14 7.95
N VAL A 263 -16.30 2.24 7.33
CA VAL A 263 -17.10 2.26 6.12
C VAL A 263 -16.57 3.31 5.15
N PRO A 264 -16.61 3.03 3.84
CA PRO A 264 -16.32 4.04 2.84
C PRO A 264 -17.49 5.02 2.79
N VAL A 265 -17.18 6.30 2.61
CA VAL A 265 -18.16 7.30 2.20
C VAL A 265 -17.69 7.82 0.85
N GLY A 266 -18.41 7.41 -0.20
CA GLY A 266 -18.13 7.84 -1.55
C GLY A 266 -18.31 9.35 -1.69
N SER A 267 -17.45 9.96 -2.49
CA SER A 267 -17.70 11.30 -3.02
C SER A 267 -18.79 11.23 -4.08
N SER A 268 -19.68 12.21 -4.12
CA SER A 268 -20.65 12.41 -5.20
C SER A 268 -20.01 12.90 -6.52
N PHE A 269 -18.69 13.10 -6.53
CA PHE A 269 -17.89 13.53 -7.68
C PHE A 269 -16.77 12.51 -7.92
N GLU A 270 -16.65 12.01 -9.15
CA GLU A 270 -15.60 11.05 -9.58
C GLU A 270 -14.17 11.54 -9.31
N GLU A 271 -13.97 12.85 -9.20
CA GLU A 271 -12.65 13.48 -9.00
C GLU A 271 -12.27 13.71 -7.53
N LYS A 272 -13.21 13.63 -6.58
CA LYS A 272 -12.90 13.79 -5.16
C LYS A 272 -12.69 12.42 -4.51
N PRO A 273 -11.55 12.19 -3.84
CA PRO A 273 -11.29 10.89 -3.28
C PRO A 273 -12.28 10.53 -2.16
N GLY A 274 -12.66 9.25 -2.07
CA GLY A 274 -13.52 8.76 -0.99
C GLY A 274 -12.88 8.94 0.39
N VAL A 275 -13.70 8.99 1.43
CA VAL A 275 -13.25 9.11 2.83
C VAL A 275 -13.58 7.84 3.62
N ILE A 276 -12.86 7.62 4.73
CA ILE A 276 -13.17 6.51 5.66
C ILE A 276 -13.88 7.07 6.88
N ARG A 277 -15.10 6.60 7.14
CA ARG A 277 -15.80 6.82 8.41
C ARG A 277 -15.66 5.59 9.29
N ARG A 278 -15.02 5.74 10.44
CA ARG A 278 -14.77 4.71 11.44
C ARG A 278 -15.70 4.92 12.63
N THR A 279 -16.48 3.92 13.01
CA THR A 279 -17.30 3.96 14.23
C THR A 279 -16.76 2.97 15.24
N LEU A 280 -16.23 3.48 16.37
CA LEU A 280 -15.84 2.68 17.52
C LEU A 280 -16.96 2.69 18.55
N LYS A 281 -17.33 1.51 19.05
CA LYS A 281 -18.27 1.37 20.17
C LYS A 281 -17.60 0.58 21.27
N PHE A 282 -17.76 1.07 22.49
CA PHE A 282 -17.23 0.48 23.71
C PHE A 282 -18.41 0.07 24.58
N VAL A 283 -18.41 -1.17 25.06
CA VAL A 283 -19.46 -1.70 25.94
C VAL A 283 -18.80 -2.47 27.07
N GLY A 284 -19.02 -2.05 28.30
CA GLY A 284 -18.43 -2.71 29.47
C GLY A 284 -18.55 -1.86 30.74
N LYS A 285 -18.32 -2.50 31.89
CA LYS A 285 -18.20 -1.82 33.17
C LYS A 285 -16.73 -1.53 33.44
N GLY A 286 -16.19 -0.52 32.76
CA GLY A 286 -14.81 -0.08 33.00
C GLY A 286 -14.69 0.63 34.35
N ASN A 287 -13.73 0.22 35.18
CA ASN A 287 -13.24 1.04 36.30
C ASN A 287 -12.25 2.13 35.84
N SER A 288 -11.79 2.08 34.59
CA SER A 288 -10.86 3.05 34.03
C SER A 288 -11.57 4.36 33.70
N THR A 289 -11.19 5.43 34.37
CA THR A 289 -11.70 6.78 34.11
C THR A 289 -10.88 7.56 33.08
N ASN A 290 -9.72 7.01 32.67
CA ASN A 290 -8.71 7.73 31.90
C ASN A 290 -8.27 6.96 30.65
N LEU A 291 -9.24 6.40 29.91
CA LEU A 291 -9.00 5.71 28.66
C LEU A 291 -9.01 6.70 27.49
N TYR A 292 -8.01 6.62 26.62
CA TYR A 292 -7.86 7.51 25.46
C TYR A 292 -7.67 6.70 24.18
N LEU A 293 -8.17 7.24 23.07
CA LEU A 293 -7.87 6.79 21.71
C LEU A 293 -6.87 7.75 21.08
N ARG A 294 -5.76 7.22 20.54
CA ARG A 294 -4.82 7.96 19.69
C ARG A 294 -5.30 7.92 18.25
N LEU A 295 -5.55 9.10 17.69
CA LEU A 295 -6.17 9.28 16.38
C LEU A 295 -5.14 9.41 15.26
N ALA A 296 -4.10 10.22 15.51
CA ALA A 296 -3.04 10.56 14.56
C ALA A 296 -1.84 11.17 15.29
N GLN A 297 -0.72 11.31 14.60
CA GLN A 297 0.49 11.99 15.07
C GLN A 297 0.96 12.98 13.99
N GLY A 298 1.41 14.16 14.42
CA GLY A 298 1.88 15.22 13.53
C GLY A 298 1.39 16.61 13.97
N ASN A 299 1.72 17.60 13.15
CA ASN A 299 1.39 19.00 13.41
C ASN A 299 0.01 19.35 12.85
N PHE A 300 -1.03 19.08 13.63
CA PHE A 300 -2.41 19.37 13.24
C PHE A 300 -2.83 20.78 13.66
N LYS A 301 -3.57 21.46 12.78
CA LYS A 301 -4.29 22.70 13.06
C LYS A 301 -5.77 22.37 13.22
N LYS A 302 -6.42 23.02 14.20
CA LYS A 302 -7.86 22.92 14.40
C LYS A 302 -8.56 24.07 13.65
N ASP A 303 -9.52 23.74 12.79
CA ASP A 303 -10.53 24.67 12.27
C ASP A 303 -11.91 24.08 12.56
N LYS A 304 -12.70 24.79 13.37
CA LYS A 304 -13.98 24.30 13.91
C LYS A 304 -13.83 22.90 14.53
N ASP A 305 -14.45 21.88 13.93
CA ASP A 305 -14.46 20.49 14.39
C ASP A 305 -13.49 19.58 13.60
N THR A 306 -12.67 20.18 12.72
CA THR A 306 -11.73 19.48 11.86
C THR A 306 -10.30 19.75 12.30
N PHE A 307 -9.49 18.70 12.33
CA PHE A 307 -8.06 18.74 12.57
C PHE A 307 -7.32 18.33 11.30
N SER A 308 -6.44 19.19 10.79
CA SER A 308 -5.74 18.95 9.52
C SER A 308 -4.25 19.25 9.61
N ASN A 309 -3.44 18.44 8.94
CA ASN A 309 -2.04 18.73 8.63
C ASN A 309 -1.84 18.77 7.09
N SER A 310 -0.62 18.58 6.58
CA SER A 310 -0.33 18.58 5.13
C SER A 310 -0.86 17.38 4.35
N GLU A 311 -1.26 16.29 5.03
CA GLU A 311 -1.66 15.03 4.39
C GLU A 311 -3.05 14.57 4.85
N LEU A 312 -3.35 14.66 6.14
CA LEU A 312 -4.54 14.12 6.77
C LEU A 312 -5.44 15.23 7.30
N SER A 313 -6.74 15.09 7.06
CA SER A 313 -7.82 15.82 7.72
C SER A 313 -8.74 14.83 8.44
N LEU A 314 -9.07 15.11 9.70
CA LEU A 314 -9.99 14.28 10.47
C LEU A 314 -10.97 15.08 11.32
N SER A 315 -12.13 14.50 11.58
CA SER A 315 -13.12 15.00 12.53
C SER A 315 -13.63 13.87 13.42
N VAL A 316 -14.09 14.22 14.63
CA VAL A 316 -14.58 13.26 15.61
C VAL A 316 -15.92 13.72 16.18
N GLU A 317 -16.91 12.83 16.17
CA GLU A 317 -18.15 12.97 16.94
C GLU A 317 -18.10 12.04 18.14
N GLY A 318 -18.64 12.49 19.28
CA GLY A 318 -18.75 11.68 20.51
C GLY A 318 -17.63 11.88 21.54
N GLY A 319 -16.68 12.79 21.29
CA GLY A 319 -15.64 13.16 22.26
C GLY A 319 -14.87 14.41 21.84
N GLU A 320 -14.27 15.09 22.81
CA GLU A 320 -13.46 16.29 22.56
C GLU A 320 -12.01 15.89 22.22
N VAL A 321 -11.57 16.24 21.01
CA VAL A 321 -10.20 15.99 20.54
C VAL A 321 -9.28 17.08 21.06
N PHE A 322 -8.12 16.67 21.56
CA PHE A 322 -7.03 17.56 21.94
C PHE A 322 -5.71 17.11 21.33
N ALA A 323 -4.80 18.07 21.15
CA ALA A 323 -3.44 17.81 20.73
C ALA A 323 -2.52 17.83 21.95
N GLU A 324 -1.71 16.79 22.11
CA GLU A 324 -0.73 16.70 23.18
C GLU A 324 0.54 16.04 22.65
N LYS A 325 1.70 16.68 22.85
CA LYS A 325 3.03 16.17 22.43
C LYS A 325 3.07 15.66 20.98
N GLY A 326 2.39 16.37 20.07
CA GLY A 326 2.33 16.03 18.65
C GLY A 326 1.37 14.89 18.31
N GLU A 327 0.47 14.51 19.21
CA GLU A 327 -0.54 13.48 19.00
C GLU A 327 -1.94 14.06 19.12
N LEU A 328 -2.84 13.62 18.25
CA LEU A 328 -4.27 13.85 18.42
C LEU A 328 -4.87 12.71 19.23
N ARG A 329 -5.54 13.07 20.32
CA ARG A 329 -6.12 12.14 21.28
C ARG A 329 -7.56 12.52 21.55
N VAL A 330 -8.38 11.54 21.88
CA VAL A 330 -9.75 11.75 22.34
C VAL A 330 -10.02 10.86 23.56
N PRO A 331 -10.57 11.40 24.67
CA PRO A 331 -11.01 10.59 25.80
C PRO A 331 -12.15 9.66 25.41
N ILE A 332 -12.19 8.46 25.97
CA ILE A 332 -13.29 7.51 25.81
C ILE A 332 -14.18 7.61 27.05
N GLU A 333 -15.22 8.43 26.96
CA GLU A 333 -16.13 8.69 28.08
C GLU A 333 -17.32 7.71 28.06
N PHE A 334 -17.54 7.03 29.18
CA PHE A 334 -18.62 6.06 29.32
C PHE A 334 -19.88 6.68 29.93
N ASN A 335 -21.01 6.50 29.25
CA ASN A 335 -22.34 6.78 29.78
C ASN A 335 -23.12 5.46 29.88
N GLN A 336 -23.54 5.10 31.11
CA GLN A 336 -24.23 3.83 31.40
C GLN A 336 -23.49 2.59 30.84
N GLY A 337 -22.16 2.58 30.96
CA GLY A 337 -21.30 1.47 30.49
C GLY A 337 -21.14 1.39 28.97
N LYS A 338 -21.44 2.48 28.25
CA LYS A 338 -21.28 2.57 26.79
C LYS A 338 -20.56 3.84 26.38
N SER A 339 -19.75 3.76 25.33
CA SER A 339 -19.17 4.92 24.64
C SER A 339 -19.22 4.70 23.13
N GLU A 340 -19.35 5.76 22.34
CA GLU A 340 -19.32 5.70 20.88
C GLU A 340 -18.55 6.89 20.32
N LEU A 341 -17.55 6.60 19.49
CA LEU A 341 -16.77 7.60 18.76
C LEU A 341 -16.93 7.36 17.26
N LYS A 342 -17.24 8.42 16.50
CA LYS A 342 -17.26 8.37 15.04
C LYS A 342 -16.16 9.28 14.52
N ILE A 343 -15.19 8.69 13.84
CA ILE A 343 -14.05 9.40 13.26
C ILE A 343 -14.18 9.38 11.75
N THR A 344 -14.06 10.53 11.11
CA THR A 344 -13.94 10.62 9.65
C THR A 344 -12.50 10.95 9.31
N TYR A 345 -11.85 10.10 8.54
CA TYR A 345 -10.51 10.32 8.00
C TYR A 345 -10.61 10.67 6.50
N SER A 346 -9.94 11.74 6.11
CA SER A 346 -9.90 12.28 4.77
C SER A 346 -8.50 12.85 4.49
N TRP A 347 -8.22 13.17 3.24
CA TRP A 347 -6.96 13.79 2.83
C TRP A 347 -7.09 15.30 2.96
N ALA A 348 -6.00 15.96 3.32
CA ALA A 348 -5.96 17.43 3.31
C ALA A 348 -6.19 17.96 1.89
N GLU A 349 -7.03 19.01 1.78
CA GLU A 349 -7.30 19.71 0.52
C GLU A 349 -6.14 20.62 0.10
#